data_AF-A0A397SGR7-F1
#
_entry.id   AF-A0A397SGR7-F1
#
_cell.length_a   1.000
_cell.length_b   1.000
_cell.length_c   1.000
_cell.angle_alpha   90.00
_cell.angle_beta   90.00
_cell.angle_gamma   90.00
#
_symmetry.space_group_name_H-M   'P 1'
#
loop_
_entity.id
_entity.type
_entity.pdbx_description
1 polymer ?
#
loop_
_entity_poly.entity_id
_entity_poly.type
_entity_poly.pdbx_seq_one_letter_code
_entity_poly.pdbx_strand_id
1 'polypeptide(L)' 'PSLVLLRDTDVPTAPSTPSLKKLQFSSTILVHETWTREDYDRRGDQSTCNKLTPILAQRIKQELNDYKTAEMQVHEDSK' A
#
# COMPACT_ATOMS: atom_id res chain seq x y z
N PRO A 1 -44.54 9.01 -11.69
CA PRO A 1 -44.31 8.44 -13.03
C PRO A 1 -43.41 7.18 -12.95
N SER A 2 -44.07 6.03 -12.82
CA SER A 2 -43.46 4.71 -12.78
C SER A 2 -42.95 4.32 -14.18
N LEU A 3 -41.70 3.88 -14.29
CA LEU A 3 -41.24 3.14 -15.47
C LEU A 3 -40.79 1.75 -15.05
N VAL A 4 -41.49 0.79 -15.64
CA VAL A 4 -41.37 -0.63 -15.41
C VAL A 4 -40.29 -1.18 -16.35
N LEU A 5 -39.52 -2.10 -15.79
CA LEU A 5 -38.59 -3.07 -16.35
C LEU A 5 -38.85 -3.48 -17.82
N LEU A 6 -37.82 -3.39 -18.68
CA LEU A 6 -37.69 -4.25 -19.87
C LEU A 6 -36.34 -4.97 -19.77
N ARG A 7 -36.37 -6.22 -19.35
CA ARG A 7 -35.26 -7.18 -19.46
C ARG A 7 -35.70 -8.19 -20.49
N ASP A 8 -34.99 -8.30 -21.61
CA ASP A 8 -34.89 -9.53 -22.39
C ASP A 8 -33.84 -9.34 -23.48
N THR A 9 -32.68 -9.98 -23.31
CA THR A 9 -31.94 -10.59 -24.41
C THR A 9 -31.23 -11.81 -23.83
N ASP A 10 -31.87 -12.97 -24.03
CA ASP A 10 -31.33 -14.30 -23.78
C ASP A 10 -30.09 -14.51 -24.66
N VAL A 11 -28.91 -14.67 -24.04
CA VAL A 11 -27.66 -15.01 -24.75
C VAL A 11 -27.35 -16.49 -24.47
N PRO A 12 -27.21 -17.33 -25.51
CA PRO A 12 -27.02 -18.75 -25.33
C PRO A 12 -25.65 -19.05 -24.69
N THR A 13 -25.70 -19.84 -23.62
CA THR A 13 -24.57 -20.21 -22.76
C THR A 13 -23.66 -21.21 -23.48
N ALA A 14 -22.41 -20.83 -23.75
CA ALA A 14 -21.33 -21.74 -24.14
C ALA A 14 -20.90 -22.63 -22.94
N PRO A 15 -20.40 -23.86 -23.17
CA PRO A 15 -20.06 -24.79 -22.08
C PRO A 15 -18.93 -24.22 -21.21
N SER A 16 -19.26 -23.93 -19.95
CA SER A 16 -18.36 -23.36 -18.95
C SER A 16 -17.30 -24.38 -18.55
N THR A 17 -16.03 -24.07 -18.84
CA THR A 17 -14.88 -24.65 -18.13
C THR A 17 -15.08 -24.47 -16.62
N PRO A 18 -14.66 -25.42 -15.75
CA PRO A 18 -14.82 -25.28 -14.31
C PRO A 18 -14.05 -24.04 -13.87
N SER A 19 -14.80 -22.98 -13.54
CA SER A 19 -14.24 -21.71 -13.13
C SER A 19 -13.44 -21.94 -11.85
N LEU A 20 -12.12 -21.79 -11.93
CA LEU A 20 -11.26 -21.62 -10.77
C LEU A 20 -11.91 -20.54 -9.89
N LYS A 21 -12.21 -20.87 -8.62
CA LYS A 21 -12.87 -19.95 -7.68
C LYS A 21 -12.08 -18.65 -7.67
N LYS A 22 -12.66 -17.58 -8.24
CA LYS A 22 -12.06 -16.25 -8.24
C LYS A 22 -12.11 -15.70 -6.82
N LEU A 23 -11.06 -15.01 -6.38
CA LEU A 23 -11.06 -14.29 -5.11
C LEU A 23 -12.25 -13.33 -5.09
N GLN A 24 -13.12 -13.46 -4.08
CA GLN A 24 -14.24 -12.55 -3.86
C GLN A 24 -14.03 -11.82 -2.53
N PHE A 25 -14.19 -10.50 -2.57
CA PHE A 25 -14.16 -9.66 -1.38
C PHE A 25 -15.58 -9.49 -0.83
N SER A 26 -15.71 -9.44 0.50
CA SER A 26 -16.98 -9.08 1.14
C SER A 26 -17.33 -7.63 0.77
N SER A 27 -18.59 -7.40 0.37
CA SER A 27 -19.12 -6.04 0.18
C SER A 27 -19.45 -5.35 1.51
N THR A 28 -19.47 -6.10 2.61
CA THR A 28 -19.76 -5.57 3.94
C THR A 28 -18.48 -5.01 4.55
N ILE A 29 -18.49 -3.70 4.80
CA ILE A 29 -17.42 -2.99 5.51
C ILE A 29 -17.79 -2.94 6.99
N LEU A 30 -16.92 -3.48 7.85
CA LEU A 30 -17.02 -3.34 9.29
C LEU A 30 -16.04 -2.26 9.75
N VAL A 31 -16.53 -1.28 10.50
CA VAL A 31 -15.72 -0.19 11.05
C VAL A 31 -15.80 -0.27 12.57
N HIS A 32 -14.64 -0.36 13.22
CA HIS A 32 -14.53 -0.30 14.68
C HIS A 32 -14.00 1.06 15.10
N GLU A 33 -14.41 1.52 16.28
CA GLU A 33 -13.84 2.74 16.86
C GLU A 33 -12.37 2.54 17.20
N THR A 34 -11.58 3.56 16.91
CA THR A 34 -10.16 3.66 17.24
C THR A 34 -9.89 5.01 17.85
N TRP A 35 -8.79 5.14 18.58
CA TRP A 35 -8.35 6.41 19.15
C TRP A 35 -8.37 7.56 18.12
N THR A 36 -9.10 8.61 18.44
CA THR A 36 -9.23 9.80 17.61
C THR A 36 -8.01 10.71 17.80
N ARG A 37 -7.96 11.84 17.07
CA ARG A 37 -6.89 12.84 17.26
C ARG A 37 -7.02 13.53 18.62
N GLU A 38 -8.23 13.63 19.13
CA GLU A 38 -8.55 14.24 20.42
C GLU A 38 -8.12 13.34 21.58
N ASP A 39 -8.19 12.01 21.38
CA ASP A 39 -7.76 11.03 22.39
C ASP A 39 -6.23 11.01 22.57
N TYR A 40 -5.48 11.26 21.49
CA TYR A 40 -4.03 11.42 21.56
C TYR A 40 -3.44 12.14 20.33
N ASP A 41 -2.41 12.95 20.59
CA ASP A 41 -1.66 13.60 19.51
C ASP A 41 -0.71 12.61 18.84
N ARG A 42 -0.96 12.35 17.56
CA ARG A 42 -0.12 11.48 16.70
C ARG A 42 1.01 12.23 16.00
N ARG A 43 1.14 13.54 16.22
CA ARG A 43 2.16 14.35 15.57
C ARG A 43 3.52 14.03 16.19
N GLY A 44 4.46 13.61 15.35
CA GLY A 44 5.85 13.55 15.73
C GLY A 44 6.50 14.94 15.69
N ASP A 45 7.70 15.04 16.27
CA ASP A 45 8.54 16.21 16.11
C ASP A 45 8.94 16.43 14.64
N GLN A 46 9.46 17.61 14.34
CA GLN A 46 9.98 17.92 13.01
C GLN A 46 10.98 16.85 12.55
N SER A 47 10.70 16.25 11.39
CA SER A 47 11.54 15.20 10.81
C SER A 47 13.00 15.61 10.69
N THR A 48 13.92 14.70 11.03
CA THR A 48 15.38 14.93 10.97
C THR A 48 15.85 15.40 9.59
N CYS A 49 15.21 14.93 8.51
CA CYS A 49 15.54 15.35 7.15
C CYS A 49 15.41 16.87 6.92
N ASN A 50 14.50 17.54 7.64
CA ASN A 50 14.32 18.98 7.54
C ASN A 50 15.44 19.78 8.23
N LYS A 51 16.26 19.13 9.06
CA LYS A 51 17.37 19.73 9.81
C LYS A 51 18.73 19.44 9.15
N LEU A 52 18.74 18.78 7.99
CA LEU A 52 19.97 18.44 7.31
C LEU A 52 20.62 19.69 6.71
N THR A 53 21.81 20.01 7.19
CA THR A 53 22.72 20.92 6.48
C THR A 53 23.39 20.18 5.32
N PRO A 54 23.87 20.89 4.27
CA PRO A 54 24.58 20.24 3.16
C PRO A 54 25.76 19.36 3.62
N ILE A 55 26.50 19.82 4.64
CA ILE A 55 27.63 19.08 5.23
C ILE A 55 27.15 17.81 5.92
N LEU A 56 26.08 17.89 6.73
CA LEU A 56 25.54 16.73 7.43
C LEU A 56 25.01 15.68 6.45
N ALA A 57 24.32 16.11 5.39
CA ALA A 57 23.85 15.22 4.34
C ALA A 57 25.01 14.50 3.63
N GLN A 58 26.10 15.20 3.33
CA GLN A 58 27.30 14.59 2.74
C GLN A 58 27.93 13.55 3.67
N ARG A 59 28.01 13.83 4.96
CA ARG A 59 28.52 12.88 5.96
C ARG A 59 27.68 11.62 6.04
N ILE A 60 26.34 11.76 6.14
CA ILE A 60 25.41 10.63 6.16
C ILE A 60 25.54 9.81 4.87
N LYS A 61 25.68 10.46 3.72
CA LYS A 61 25.86 9.78 2.44
C LYS A 61 27.14 8.93 2.43
N GLN A 62 28.25 9.47 2.93
CA GLN A 62 29.51 8.75 3.00
C GLN A 62 29.39 7.53 3.92
N GLU A 63 28.86 7.73 5.13
CA GLU A 63 28.65 6.66 6.10
C GLU A 63 27.76 5.53 5.53
N LEU A 64 26.66 5.89 4.86
CA LEU A 64 25.78 4.90 4.23
C LEU A 64 26.44 4.17 3.06
N ASN A 65 27.25 4.85 2.26
CA ASN A 65 27.94 4.21 1.14
C ASN A 65 28.99 3.20 1.64
N ASP A 66 29.72 3.56 2.69
CA ASP A 66 30.70 2.68 3.34
C ASP A 66 29.99 1.45 3.90
N TYR A 67 28.89 1.63 4.65
CA TYR A 67 28.08 0.52 5.17
C TYR A 67 27.56 -0.39 4.06
N LYS A 68 26.97 0.18 3.00
CA LYS A 68 26.40 -0.59 1.88
C LYS A 68 27.43 -1.45 1.15
N THR A 69 28.67 -0.98 1.07
CA THR A 69 29.71 -1.65 0.28
C THR A 69 30.53 -2.63 1.11
N ALA A 70 30.79 -2.30 2.38
CA ALA A 70 31.69 -3.07 3.23
C ALA A 70 30.97 -4.04 4.17
N GLU A 71 29.76 -3.73 4.62
CA GLU A 71 29.09 -4.48 5.70
C GLU A 71 27.76 -5.09 5.27
N MET A 72 26.99 -4.39 4.44
CA MET A 72 25.66 -4.84 4.05
C MET A 72 25.76 -6.06 3.13
N GLN A 73 25.31 -7.21 3.65
CA GLN A 73 25.19 -8.41 2.85
C GLN A 73 24.08 -8.22 1.81
N VAL A 74 24.46 -8.30 0.56
CA VAL A 74 23.55 -8.28 -0.58
C VAL A 74 23.83 -9.53 -1.39
N HIS A 75 22.77 -10.21 -1.84
CA HIS A 75 22.93 -11.34 -2.75
C HIS A 75 23.60 -10.87 -4.04
N GLU A 76 24.51 -11.65 -4.62
CA GLU A 76 25.30 -11.25 -5.80
C GLU A 76 24.42 -10.79 -6.98
N ASP A 77 23.29 -11.46 -7.21
CA ASP A 77 22.33 -11.10 -8.28
C ASP A 77 21.57 -9.78 -8.04
N SER A 78 21.67 -9.21 -6.84
CA SER A 78 20.96 -7.99 -6.42
C SER A 78 21.92 -6.86 -6.02
N LYS A 79 23.21 -7.01 -6.32
CA LYS A 79 24.27 -6.07 -5.94
C LYS A 79 24.37 -4.86 -6.88
#